data_AF-A0A9J6FDT4-F1
#
_entry.id   AF-A0A9J6FDT4-F1
#
_cell.length_a   1.000
_cell.length_b   1.000
_cell.length_c   1.000
_cell.angle_alpha   90.00
_cell.angle_beta   90.00
_cell.angle_gamma   90.00
#
_symmetry.space_group_name_H-M   'P 1'
#
loop_
_entity.id
_entity.type
_entity.pdbx_description
1 polymer ?
#
loop_
_entity_poly.entity_id
_entity_poly.type
_entity_poly.pdbx_seq_one_letter_code
_entity_poly.pdbx_strand_id
1 'polypeptide(L)'
;MREEGTLRLVQAWVVSRVAYSLPYHRLNKQENDQIETISRGTYKTAIRLPQCTATSKLQKLGITNTFEEIKEATLIAQKQKLQLTRTGRAILEK
;
A
#
# COMPACT_ATOMS: atom_id res chain seq x y z
N MET A 1 -7.99 13.15 -19.32
CA MET A 1 -6.97 12.38 -18.57
C MET A 1 -6.56 11.17 -19.40
N ARG A 2 -5.25 10.93 -19.57
CA ARG A 2 -4.73 9.67 -20.15
C ARG A 2 -4.77 8.57 -19.07
N GLU A 3 -4.89 7.32 -19.50
CA GLU A 3 -4.96 6.13 -18.63
C GLU A 3 -3.87 6.11 -17.56
N GLU A 4 -2.63 6.40 -17.95
CA GLU A 4 -1.47 6.52 -17.06
C GLU A 4 -1.65 7.57 -15.94
N GLY A 5 -2.27 8.71 -16.26
CA GLY A 5 -2.53 9.76 -15.29
C GLY A 5 -3.58 9.36 -14.25
N THR A 6 -4.63 8.66 -14.70
CA THR A 6 -5.65 8.11 -13.80
C THR A 6 -5.06 7.03 -12.90
N LEU A 7 -4.22 6.16 -13.46
CA LEU A 7 -3.53 5.14 -12.68
C LEU A 7 -2.65 5.75 -11.59
N ARG A 8 -1.82 6.74 -11.96
CA ARG A 8 -0.94 7.42 -11.01
C ARG A 8 -1.71 8.12 -9.90
N LEU A 9 -2.86 8.72 -10.21
CA LEU A 9 -3.72 9.35 -9.21
C LEU A 9 -4.31 8.33 -8.24
N VAL A 10 -4.83 7.21 -8.76
CA VAL A 10 -5.38 6.13 -7.93
C VAL A 10 -4.28 5.53 -7.07
N GLN A 11 -3.09 5.27 -7.63
CA GLN A 11 -1.94 4.78 -6.88
C GLN A 11 -1.56 5.73 -5.75
N ALA A 12 -1.43 7.04 -6.04
CA ALA A 12 -1.10 8.03 -5.03
C ALA A 12 -2.15 8.08 -3.92
N TRP A 13 -3.44 7.99 -4.27
CA TRP A 13 -4.54 7.99 -3.31
C TRP A 13 -4.56 6.73 -2.43
N VAL A 14 -4.46 5.54 -3.04
CA VAL A 14 -4.44 4.25 -2.33
C VAL A 14 -3.23 4.22 -1.40
N VAL A 15 -2.03 4.49 -1.91
CA VAL A 15 -0.79 4.50 -1.12
C VAL A 15 -0.90 5.50 0.03
N SER A 16 -1.39 6.71 -0.20
CA SER A 16 -1.54 7.71 0.87
C SER A 16 -2.48 7.26 1.97
N ARG A 17 -3.63 6.66 1.62
CA ARG A 17 -4.60 6.17 2.61
C ARG A 17 -4.08 4.97 3.38
N VAL A 18 -3.46 4.04 2.66
CA VAL A 18 -2.94 2.79 3.20
C VAL A 18 -1.74 3.07 4.09
N ALA A 19 -0.77 3.85 3.63
CA ALA A 19 0.47 4.11 4.36
C ALA A 19 0.30 4.99 5.61
N TYR A 20 -0.80 5.72 5.73
CA TYR A 20 -0.96 6.71 6.80
C TYR A 20 -1.12 6.09 8.19
N SER A 21 -2.05 5.14 8.36
CA SER A 21 -2.37 4.57 9.67
C SER A 21 -2.26 3.05 9.72
N LEU A 22 -2.60 2.34 8.64
CA LEU A 22 -2.71 0.88 8.63
C LEU A 22 -1.41 0.13 9.00
N PRO A 23 -0.19 0.59 8.64
CA PRO A 23 1.05 -0.09 9.00
C PRO A 23 1.28 -0.21 10.51
N TYR A 24 0.70 0.70 11.30
CA TYR A 24 0.88 0.78 12.75
C TYR A 24 -0.21 0.03 13.52
N HIS A 25 -1.27 -0.43 12.86
CA HIS A 25 -2.33 -1.22 13.48
C HIS A 25 -1.98 -2.72 13.48
N ARG A 26 -2.42 -3.42 14.53
CA ARG A 26 -2.40 -4.88 14.57
C ARG A 26 -3.57 -5.42 13.76
N LEU A 27 -3.36 -5.58 12.46
CA LEU A 27 -4.35 -6.10 11.53
C LEU A 27 -4.34 -7.64 11.55
N ASN A 28 -5.53 -8.22 11.52
CA ASN A 28 -5.73 -9.64 11.34
C ASN A 28 -5.59 -9.99 9.85
N LYS A 29 -5.33 -11.28 9.55
CA LYS A 29 -5.20 -11.75 8.16
C LYS A 29 -6.41 -11.38 7.28
N GLN A 30 -7.62 -11.48 7.84
CA GLN A 30 -8.85 -11.11 7.15
C GLN A 30 -8.92 -9.62 6.78
N GLU A 31 -8.45 -8.75 7.65
CA GLU A 31 -8.43 -7.29 7.41
C GLU A 31 -7.40 -6.94 6.33
N ASN A 32 -6.24 -7.58 6.36
CA ASN A 32 -5.24 -7.49 5.29
C ASN A 32 -5.82 -7.91 3.93
N ASP A 33 -6.50 -9.06 3.88
CA ASP A 33 -7.13 -9.57 2.65
C ASP A 33 -8.24 -8.63 2.14
N GLN A 34 -8.95 -7.96 3.05
CA GLN A 34 -9.95 -6.95 2.71
C GLN A 34 -9.30 -5.70 2.09
N ILE A 35 -8.22 -5.18 2.69
CA ILE A 35 -7.47 -4.03 2.17
C ILE A 35 -6.93 -4.34 0.76
N GLU A 36 -6.38 -5.53 0.57
CA GLU A 36 -5.89 -5.95 -0.75
C GLU A 36 -7.03 -6.04 -1.78
N THR A 37 -8.20 -6.56 -1.38
CA THR A 37 -9.35 -6.68 -2.27
C THR A 37 -9.86 -5.32 -2.71
N ILE A 38 -9.97 -4.37 -1.79
CA ILE A 38 -10.33 -2.98 -2.09
C ILE A 38 -9.29 -2.36 -3.03
N SER A 39 -8.00 -2.52 -2.71
CA SER A 39 -6.91 -2.00 -3.53
C SER A 39 -6.98 -2.53 -4.96
N ARG A 40 -7.07 -3.86 -5.15
CA ARG A 40 -7.21 -4.46 -6.49
C ARG A 40 -8.44 -3.94 -7.24
N GLY A 41 -9.56 -3.78 -6.55
CA GLY A 41 -10.78 -3.25 -7.14
C GLY A 41 -10.60 -1.82 -7.67
N THR A 42 -9.94 -0.96 -6.89
CA THR A 42 -9.63 0.42 -7.31
C THR A 42 -8.70 0.48 -8.51
N TYR A 43 -7.65 -0.35 -8.54
CA TYR A 43 -6.74 -0.41 -9.68
C TYR A 43 -7.43 -0.94 -10.93
N LYS A 44 -8.23 -2.02 -10.83
CA LYS A 44 -9.03 -2.53 -11.96
C LYS A 44 -9.93 -1.45 -12.55
N THR A 45 -10.60 -0.66 -11.70
CA THR A 45 -11.43 0.47 -12.15
C THR A 45 -10.59 1.53 -12.86
N ALA A 46 -9.39 1.83 -12.37
CA ALA A 46 -8.50 2.84 -12.97
C ALA A 46 -8.10 2.49 -14.41
N ILE A 47 -7.82 1.21 -14.69
CA ILE A 47 -7.45 0.70 -16.02
C ILE A 47 -8.63 0.10 -16.80
N ARG A 48 -9.87 0.39 -16.37
CA ARG A 48 -11.12 -0.06 -17.02
C ARG A 48 -11.21 -1.59 -17.21
N LEU A 49 -10.57 -2.35 -16.33
CA LEU A 49 -10.70 -3.80 -16.32
C LEU A 49 -11.97 -4.23 -15.57
N PRO A 50 -12.64 -5.30 -16.00
CA PRO A 50 -13.73 -5.91 -15.25
C PRO A 50 -13.31 -6.30 -13.83
N GLN A 51 -14.21 -6.14 -12.86
CA GLN A 51 -13.93 -6.55 -11.47
C GLN A 51 -13.64 -8.06 -11.35
N CYS A 52 -14.19 -8.88 -12.26
CA CYS A 52 -13.95 -10.31 -12.36
C CYS A 52 -12.57 -10.70 -12.93
N THR A 53 -11.72 -9.75 -13.33
CA THR A 53 -10.37 -10.06 -13.82
C THR A 53 -9.57 -10.80 -12.74
N ALA A 54 -8.93 -11.91 -13.14
CA ALA A 54 -8.11 -12.73 -12.26
C ALA A 54 -6.97 -11.92 -11.61
N THR A 55 -6.81 -12.05 -10.29
CA THR A 55 -5.76 -11.37 -9.52
C THR A 55 -4.36 -11.68 -10.05
N SER A 56 -4.11 -12.91 -10.48
CA SER A 56 -2.82 -13.32 -11.05
C SER A 56 -2.46 -12.55 -12.31
N LYS A 57 -3.44 -12.18 -13.14
CA LYS A 57 -3.20 -11.34 -14.33
C LYS A 57 -2.89 -9.90 -13.93
N LEU A 58 -3.59 -9.36 -12.93
CA LEU A 58 -3.33 -8.00 -12.43
C LEU A 58 -1.92 -7.88 -11.83
N GLN A 59 -1.50 -8.86 -11.02
CA GLN A 59 -0.16 -8.91 -10.43
C GLN A 59 0.94 -9.04 -11.48
N LYS A 60 0.72 -9.83 -12.54
CA LYS A 60 1.67 -9.97 -13.65
C LYS A 60 1.95 -8.66 -14.40
N LEU A 61 1.05 -7.69 -14.33
CA LEU A 61 1.27 -6.38 -14.94
C LEU A 61 2.30 -5.55 -14.15
N GLY A 62 2.58 -5.89 -12.89
CA GLY A 62 3.55 -5.16 -12.06
C GLY A 62 3.14 -3.73 -11.72
N ILE A 63 1.85 -3.40 -11.87
CA ILE A 63 1.35 -2.02 -11.74
C ILE A 63 1.06 -1.64 -10.28
N THR A 64 0.89 -2.64 -9.40
CA THR A 64 0.37 -2.43 -8.04
C THR A 64 1.26 -3.11 -7.02
N ASN A 65 1.68 -2.38 -5.99
CA ASN A 65 2.28 -2.97 -4.80
C ASN A 65 1.19 -3.60 -3.92
N THR A 66 1.52 -4.70 -3.27
CA THR A 66 0.70 -5.35 -2.24
C THR A 66 0.63 -4.49 -0.98
N PHE A 67 -0.35 -4.78 -0.12
CA PHE A 67 -0.45 -4.07 1.15
C PHE A 67 0.79 -4.29 2.02
N GLU A 68 1.29 -5.53 2.07
CA GLU A 68 2.45 -5.84 2.90
C GLU A 68 3.74 -5.19 2.40
N GLU A 69 3.94 -5.06 1.08
CA GLU A 69 5.07 -4.27 0.55
C GLU A 69 5.00 -2.81 0.99
N ILE A 70 3.81 -2.19 0.94
CA ILE A 70 3.63 -0.81 1.39
C ILE A 70 3.88 -0.68 2.89
N LYS A 71 3.36 -1.63 3.68
CA LYS A 71 3.54 -1.67 5.13
C LYS A 71 5.01 -1.85 5.52
N GLU A 72 5.71 -2.78 4.89
CA GLU A 72 7.14 -3.00 5.13
C GLU A 72 7.95 -1.75 4.76
N ALA A 73 7.74 -1.19 3.57
CA ALA A 73 8.44 0.00 3.12
C ALA A 73 8.23 1.20 4.06
N THR A 74 7.00 1.40 4.54
CA THR A 74 6.66 2.48 5.47
C THR A 74 7.32 2.28 6.84
N LEU A 75 7.28 1.07 7.39
CA LEU A 75 7.89 0.75 8.68
C LEU A 75 9.42 0.87 8.62
N ILE A 76 10.07 0.40 7.55
CA ILE A 76 11.51 0.55 7.33
C ILE A 76 11.89 2.03 7.29
N ALA A 77 11.18 2.83 6.47
CA ALA A 77 11.44 4.26 6.35
C ALA A 77 11.27 4.98 7.70
N GLN A 78 10.25 4.60 8.47
CA GLN A 78 10.02 5.19 9.80
C GLN A 78 11.13 4.81 10.79
N LYS A 79 11.56 3.54 10.80
CA LYS A 79 12.67 3.08 11.63
C LYS A 79 13.97 3.82 11.31
N GLN A 80 14.28 3.99 10.02
CA GLN A 80 15.43 4.77 9.57
C GLN A 80 15.37 6.22 10.07
N LYS A 81 14.20 6.89 9.97
CA LYS A 81 14.02 8.25 10.49
C LYS A 81 14.25 8.34 12.00
N LEU A 82 13.75 7.37 12.77
CA LEU A 82 13.95 7.33 14.21
C LEU A 82 15.42 7.17 14.59
N GLN A 83 16.19 6.38 13.84
CA GLN A 83 17.63 6.19 14.08
C GLN A 83 18.44 7.49 13.93
N LEU A 84 18.00 8.44 13.10
CA LEU A 84 18.73 9.68 12.84
C LEU A 84 18.70 10.68 14.01
N THR A 85 17.78 10.53 14.97
CA THR A 85 17.63 11.48 16.06
C THR A 85 17.93 10.84 17.41
N ARG A 86 18.44 11.62 18.38
CA ARG A 86 18.70 11.12 19.74
C ARG A 86 17.41 10.62 20.40
N THR A 87 16.33 11.39 20.29
CA THR A 87 15.02 11.02 20.83
C THR A 87 14.44 9.79 20.14
N GLY A 88 14.57 9.69 18.81
CA GLY A 88 14.10 8.52 18.07
C GLY A 88 14.86 7.24 18.41
N ARG A 89 16.17 7.31 18.64
CA ARG A 89 16.97 6.18 19.16
C ARG A 89 16.48 5.73 20.54
N ALA A 90 16.19 6.67 21.43
CA ALA A 90 15.63 6.34 22.75
C ALA A 90 14.24 5.67 22.68
N ILE A 91 13.45 5.95 21.63
CA ILE A 91 12.17 5.27 21.38
C ILE A 91 12.41 3.83 20.90
N LEU A 92 13.45 3.57 20.10
CA LEU A 92 13.78 2.25 19.56
C LEU A 92 14.44 1.30 20.58
N GLU A 93 15.05 1.85 21.63
CA GLU A 93 15.68 1.07 22.72
C GLU A 93 14.68 0.59 23.79
N LYS A 94 13.43 1.07 23.74
CA LYS A 94 12.31 0.59 24.58
C LYS A 94 11.63 -0.62 23.98
#